data_AF-A0A511D5R7-F1
#
_entry.id   AF-A0A511D5R7-F1
#
_cell.length_a   1.000
_cell.length_b   1.000
_cell.length_c   1.000
_cell.angle_alpha   90.00
_cell.angle_beta   90.00
_cell.angle_gamma   90.00
#
_symmetry.space_group_name_H-M   'P 1'
#
loop_
_entity.id
_entity.type
_entity.pdbx_description
1 polymer ?
#
loop_
_entity_poly.entity_id
_entity_poly.type
_entity_poly.pdbx_seq_one_letter_code
_entity_poly.pdbx_strand_id
1 'polypeptide(L)'
;MSVPAGPNLVPNRYRGVSVTTVPAGVALEAAALRAHLLGRDAYRRTRFVVARSGERTALLYITRASDTELFSPIVAVELLAGPPDCAFVVEDEADVAIPSVLAAIARRRAPDARAVAVQGRYAHVNVILEPQPLVITVREVVPPQPAKLLDQARRVLAVTESLRPIELVGELTELAELAGRHPAEHYLLPCRGSGGEIPRARVSYLDEHPPRAAWTLLGCARSRQIHRWFYGEDPPTVDFCPKRAVEASAGPVLTKCCLQEEHVESGPGWASVPWGSSLDHIREALDLLAAQEPSWAPG
;
A
#
# COMPACT_ATOMS: atom_id res chain seq x y z
N MET A 1 9.78 18.62 22.26
CA MET A 1 9.42 17.38 21.55
C MET A 1 10.71 16.73 21.08
N SER A 2 10.85 15.41 21.21
CA SER A 2 11.99 14.68 20.65
C SER A 2 11.92 14.69 19.13
N VAL A 3 13.06 14.59 18.47
CA VAL A 3 13.10 14.38 17.02
C VAL A 3 12.43 13.04 16.72
N PRO A 4 11.47 13.01 15.77
CA PRO A 4 10.81 11.76 15.44
C PRO A 4 11.84 10.81 14.82
N ALA A 5 11.91 9.60 15.38
CA ALA A 5 12.86 8.56 15.00
C ALA A 5 12.10 7.35 14.45
N GLY A 6 12.60 6.78 13.36
CA GLY A 6 12.07 5.58 12.73
C GLY A 6 11.80 5.74 11.23
N PRO A 7 11.72 4.62 10.48
CA PRO A 7 11.48 4.65 9.05
C PRO A 7 10.06 5.10 8.70
N ASN A 8 9.85 5.49 7.44
CA ASN A 8 8.56 5.96 6.89
C ASN A 8 8.00 7.22 7.55
N LEU A 9 8.88 8.10 8.02
CA LEU A 9 8.41 9.36 8.56
C LEU A 9 7.84 10.22 7.43
N VAL A 10 6.53 10.47 7.53
CA VAL A 10 5.76 11.32 6.62
C VAL A 10 4.99 12.34 7.46
N PRO A 11 5.21 13.64 7.26
CA PRO A 11 4.43 14.67 7.94
C PRO A 11 2.95 14.60 7.54
N ASN A 12 2.07 14.79 8.53
CA ASN A 12 0.62 14.78 8.30
C ASN A 12 0.19 15.82 7.23
N ARG A 13 -0.24 15.31 6.06
CA ARG A 13 -0.82 16.08 4.94
C ARG A 13 0.00 17.33 4.58
N TYR A 14 1.33 17.23 4.50
CA TYR A 14 2.27 18.33 4.16
C TYR A 14 2.21 19.62 5.00
N ARG A 15 1.28 19.77 5.95
CA ARG A 15 1.10 20.98 6.78
C ARG A 15 2.32 21.30 7.65
N GLY A 16 3.14 20.28 7.91
CA GLY A 16 4.36 20.36 8.68
C GLY A 16 5.60 20.76 7.89
N VAL A 17 5.51 20.92 6.57
CA VAL A 17 6.66 21.08 5.68
C VAL A 17 6.74 22.52 5.17
N SER A 18 7.94 23.09 5.21
CA SER A 18 8.27 24.35 4.55
C SER A 18 9.43 24.13 3.57
N VAL A 19 9.42 24.83 2.44
CA VAL A 19 10.55 24.87 1.51
C VAL A 19 11.25 26.21 1.64
N THR A 20 12.55 26.19 1.87
CA THR A 20 13.36 27.40 2.03
C THR A 20 14.50 27.39 1.03
N THR A 21 14.61 28.45 0.24
CA THR A 21 15.80 28.70 -0.58
C THR A 21 16.92 29.24 0.32
N VAL A 22 18.02 28.52 0.39
CA VAL A 22 19.21 28.85 1.16
C VAL A 22 20.20 29.60 0.24
N PRO A 23 20.71 30.78 0.64
CA PRO A 23 21.66 31.54 -0.16
C PRO A 23 22.90 30.74 -0.55
N ALA A 24 23.48 31.00 -1.72
CA ALA A 24 24.61 30.24 -2.26
C ALA A 24 25.85 30.20 -1.33
N GLY A 25 26.02 31.21 -0.46
CA GLY A 25 27.12 31.26 0.52
C GLY A 25 26.91 30.42 1.78
N VAL A 26 25.76 29.78 1.95
CA VAL A 26 25.46 28.94 3.11
C VAL A 26 25.54 27.47 2.69
N ALA A 27 26.48 26.74 3.29
CA ALA A 27 26.62 25.31 3.06
C ALA A 27 25.38 24.55 3.57
N LEU A 28 24.99 23.49 2.85
CA LEU A 28 23.90 22.59 3.26
C LEU A 28 24.39 21.51 4.24
N GLU A 29 25.07 21.96 5.29
CA GLU A 29 25.62 21.12 6.37
C GLU A 29 25.01 21.52 7.71
N ALA A 30 25.01 20.60 8.67
CA ALA A 30 24.30 20.77 9.94
C ALA A 30 24.65 22.08 10.67
N ALA A 31 25.93 22.40 10.81
CA ALA A 31 26.38 23.60 11.51
C ALA A 31 25.96 24.90 10.80
N ALA A 32 26.12 24.96 9.48
CA ALA A 32 25.79 26.13 8.67
C ALA A 32 24.27 26.36 8.58
N LEU A 33 23.49 25.31 8.38
CA LEU A 33 22.02 25.37 8.37
C LEU A 33 21.47 25.75 9.74
N ARG A 34 22.04 25.21 10.83
CA ARG A 34 21.69 25.60 12.20
C ARG A 34 21.96 27.08 12.44
N ALA A 35 23.15 27.58 12.09
CA ALA A 35 23.48 29.00 12.22
C ALA A 35 22.57 29.89 11.37
N HIS A 36 22.16 29.42 10.19
CA HIS A 36 21.27 30.16 9.30
C HIS A 36 19.83 30.25 9.82
N LEU A 37 19.33 29.21 10.47
CA LEU A 37 17.92 29.07 10.84
C LEU A 37 17.60 29.44 12.29
N LEU A 38 18.54 29.26 13.23
CA LEU A 38 18.31 29.58 14.64
C LEU A 38 17.89 31.04 14.84
N GLY A 39 16.90 31.25 15.70
CA GLY A 39 16.34 32.57 16.02
C GLY A 39 15.41 33.15 14.95
N ARG A 40 15.33 32.57 13.74
CA ARG A 40 14.33 32.98 12.74
C ARG A 40 12.96 32.47 13.11
N ASP A 41 11.93 33.20 12.74
CA ASP A 41 10.55 32.78 12.94
C ASP A 41 10.14 31.67 11.98
N ALA A 42 9.40 30.69 12.50
CA ALA A 42 8.72 29.66 11.72
C ALA A 42 7.23 29.65 12.04
N TYR A 43 6.40 29.40 11.02
CA TYR A 43 4.96 29.22 11.18
C TYR A 43 4.65 28.06 12.12
N ARG A 44 3.59 28.18 12.94
CA ARG A 44 3.20 27.24 14.02
C ARG A 44 2.96 25.77 13.64
N ARG A 45 2.88 25.44 12.35
CA ARG A 45 2.81 24.04 11.90
C ARG A 45 4.12 23.50 11.35
N THR A 46 5.05 24.34 10.90
CA THR A 46 6.33 23.92 10.33
C THR A 46 7.17 23.12 11.33
N ARG A 47 7.41 21.85 11.04
CA ARG A 47 8.29 20.95 11.79
C ARG A 47 9.48 20.52 10.93
N PHE A 48 9.27 20.47 9.62
CA PHE A 48 10.26 20.07 8.65
C PHE A 48 10.58 21.21 7.70
N VAL A 49 11.86 21.38 7.39
CA VAL A 49 12.34 22.35 6.41
C VAL A 49 13.09 21.61 5.31
N VAL A 50 12.63 21.77 4.07
CA VAL A 50 13.34 21.38 2.85
C VAL A 50 14.21 22.57 2.43
N ALA A 51 15.49 22.51 2.78
CA ALA A 51 16.47 23.53 2.42
C ALA A 51 17.01 23.28 1.00
N ARG A 52 16.82 24.24 0.09
CA ARG A 52 17.23 24.15 -1.31
C ARG A 52 18.35 25.14 -1.61
N SER A 53 19.41 24.70 -2.28
CA SER A 53 20.46 25.57 -2.84
C SER A 53 20.80 25.10 -4.25
N GLY A 54 20.17 25.73 -5.25
CA GLY A 54 20.09 25.19 -6.60
C GLY A 54 19.41 23.82 -6.59
N GLU A 55 20.05 22.81 -7.17
CA GLU A 55 19.53 21.43 -7.19
C GLU A 55 19.82 20.62 -5.92
N ARG A 56 20.66 21.14 -5.02
CA ARG A 56 21.00 20.45 -3.77
C ARG A 56 19.89 20.65 -2.75
N THR A 57 19.57 19.59 -2.02
CA THR A 57 18.45 19.55 -1.07
C THR A 57 18.94 19.01 0.27
N ALA A 58 18.51 19.59 1.38
CA ALA A 58 18.68 19.00 2.70
C ALA A 58 17.33 19.00 3.42
N LEU A 59 17.08 17.95 4.21
CA LEU A 59 15.89 17.83 5.06
C LEU A 59 16.27 18.08 6.51
N LEU A 60 15.56 18.98 7.17
CA LEU A 60 15.79 19.39 8.54
C LEU A 60 14.52 19.18 9.38
N TYR A 61 14.71 18.86 10.65
CA TYR A 61 13.68 18.99 11.69
C TYR A 61 13.95 20.25 12.52
N ILE A 62 12.90 21.01 12.84
CA ILE A 62 13.02 22.22 13.65
C ILE A 62 12.16 22.12 14.91
N THR A 63 12.65 22.70 16.00
CA THR A 63 11.86 22.99 17.20
C THR A 63 11.69 24.50 17.32
N ARG A 64 10.47 24.94 17.60
CA ARG A 64 10.15 26.35 17.87
C ARG A 64 10.03 26.58 19.37
N ALA A 65 10.17 27.83 19.81
CA ALA A 65 9.96 28.21 21.20
C ALA A 65 8.50 28.01 21.65
N SER A 66 7.54 28.16 20.74
CA SER A 66 6.10 28.04 20.98
C SER A 66 5.40 27.29 19.85
N ASP A 67 4.41 26.47 20.22
CA ASP A 67 3.47 25.82 19.30
C ASP A 67 2.08 26.52 19.29
N THR A 68 1.88 27.53 20.13
CA THR A 68 0.60 28.25 20.25
C THR A 68 0.57 29.53 19.42
N GLU A 69 1.68 30.27 19.39
CA GLU A 69 1.84 31.50 18.63
C GLU A 69 1.80 31.24 17.12
N LEU A 70 1.36 32.22 16.32
CA LEU A 70 1.26 32.05 14.87
C LEU A 70 2.62 31.81 14.22
N PHE A 71 3.63 32.55 14.68
CA PHE A 71 5.04 32.40 14.35
C PHE A 71 5.80 32.36 15.66
N SER A 72 6.88 31.60 15.69
CA SER A 72 7.73 31.50 16.86
C SER A 72 9.17 31.22 16.45
N PRO A 73 10.17 31.77 17.17
CA PRO A 73 11.56 31.58 16.81
C PRO A 73 11.98 30.11 16.88
N ILE A 74 12.79 29.69 15.93
CA ILE A 74 13.43 28.37 15.89
C ILE A 74 14.50 28.31 16.98
N VAL A 75 14.35 27.37 17.91
CA VAL A 75 15.27 27.15 19.06
C VAL A 75 16.16 25.93 18.90
N ALA A 76 15.78 24.99 18.03
CA ALA A 76 16.63 23.85 17.67
C ALA A 76 16.45 23.48 16.19
N VAL A 77 17.54 22.99 15.60
CA VAL A 77 17.62 22.56 14.21
C VAL A 77 18.42 21.26 14.19
N GLU A 78 17.85 20.22 13.58
CA GLU A 78 18.49 18.93 13.36
C GLU A 78 18.50 18.61 11.88
N LEU A 79 19.66 18.18 11.35
CA LEU A 79 19.78 17.72 9.97
C LEU A 79 19.41 16.24 9.90
N LEU A 80 18.32 15.92 9.20
CA LEU A 80 17.86 14.55 9.01
C LEU A 80 18.55 13.87 7.83
N ALA A 81 18.70 14.61 6.71
CA ALA A 81 19.40 14.15 5.52
C ALA A 81 20.06 15.33 4.80
N GLY A 82 21.36 15.20 4.52
CA GLY A 82 22.12 16.18 3.72
C GLY A 82 21.97 15.95 2.21
N PRO A 83 22.61 16.78 1.37
CA PRO A 83 22.53 16.68 -0.09
C PRO A 83 22.84 15.32 -0.72
N PRO A 84 23.81 14.54 -0.22
CA PRO A 84 24.07 13.20 -0.77
C PRO A 84 22.92 12.21 -0.53
N ASP A 85 22.14 12.43 0.53
CA ASP A 85 21.12 11.49 1.03
C ASP A 85 19.69 12.00 0.79
N CYS A 86 19.52 13.18 0.18
CA CYS A 86 18.24 13.86 0.07
C CYS A 86 17.96 14.29 -1.37
N ALA A 87 16.89 13.73 -1.95
CA ALA A 87 16.42 14.06 -3.29
C ALA A 87 15.22 15.03 -3.23
N PHE A 88 15.12 15.88 -4.25
CA PHE A 88 13.92 16.66 -4.52
C PHE A 88 13.36 16.24 -5.87
N VAL A 89 12.10 15.81 -5.89
CA VAL A 89 11.42 15.27 -7.06
C VAL A 89 10.20 16.13 -7.35
N VAL A 90 9.98 16.43 -8.62
CA VAL A 90 8.75 17.05 -9.11
C VAL A 90 7.92 15.98 -9.80
N GLU A 91 6.69 15.80 -9.35
CA GLU A 91 5.71 14.85 -9.88
C GLU A 91 4.33 15.52 -9.84
N ASP A 92 4.03 16.36 -10.84
CA ASP A 92 2.93 17.33 -10.81
C ASP A 92 1.54 16.69 -10.60
N GLU A 93 1.36 15.42 -10.95
CA GLU A 93 0.12 14.67 -10.78
C GLU A 93 0.01 13.89 -9.46
N ALA A 94 1.05 13.88 -8.64
CA ALA A 94 1.04 13.17 -7.37
C ALA A 94 0.26 13.92 -6.29
N ASP A 95 -0.63 13.22 -5.59
CA ASP A 95 -1.13 13.69 -4.31
C ASP A 95 -0.13 13.37 -3.20
N VAL A 96 0.62 14.38 -2.78
CA VAL A 96 1.66 14.27 -1.75
C VAL A 96 1.10 14.21 -0.32
N ALA A 97 -0.23 14.28 -0.14
CA ALA A 97 -0.87 13.96 1.14
C ALA A 97 -0.83 12.45 1.44
N ILE A 98 -0.69 11.62 0.41
CA ILE A 98 -0.88 10.17 0.48
C ILE A 98 0.46 9.48 0.73
N PRO A 99 0.66 8.84 1.89
CA PRO A 99 1.97 8.26 2.24
C PRO A 99 2.46 7.18 1.26
N SER A 100 1.55 6.33 0.76
CA SER A 100 1.87 5.31 -0.24
C SER A 100 2.30 5.90 -1.59
N VAL A 101 1.78 7.07 -1.97
CA VAL A 101 2.21 7.79 -3.18
C VAL A 101 3.65 8.29 -3.01
N LEU A 102 3.97 8.88 -1.85
CA LEU A 102 5.33 9.32 -1.54
C LEU A 102 6.33 8.16 -1.57
N ALA A 103 6.02 7.03 -0.93
CA ALA A 103 6.88 5.86 -0.95
C ALA A 103 7.09 5.29 -2.37
N ALA A 104 6.03 5.24 -3.19
CA ALA A 104 6.13 4.80 -4.57
C ALA A 104 7.01 5.72 -5.42
N ILE A 105 6.92 7.05 -5.23
CA ILE A 105 7.75 8.04 -5.91
C ILE A 105 9.20 7.92 -5.46
N ALA A 106 9.45 7.86 -4.14
CA ALA A 106 10.79 7.72 -3.57
C ALA A 106 11.52 6.51 -4.17
N ARG A 107 10.88 5.34 -4.16
CA ARG A 107 11.45 4.12 -4.74
C ARG A 107 11.72 4.21 -6.24
N ARG A 108 10.82 4.85 -7.01
CA ARG A 108 10.95 4.95 -8.47
C ARG A 108 11.99 5.97 -8.90
N ARG A 109 12.10 7.10 -8.19
CA ARG A 109 12.82 8.29 -8.66
C ARG A 109 14.11 8.56 -7.89
N ALA A 110 14.24 8.04 -6.67
CA ALA A 110 15.41 8.23 -5.82
C ALA A 110 15.61 7.02 -4.88
N PRO A 111 15.82 5.80 -5.42
CA PRO A 111 15.88 4.57 -4.63
C PRO A 111 16.99 4.55 -3.57
N ASP A 112 18.09 5.27 -3.83
CA ASP A 112 19.25 5.33 -2.93
C ASP A 112 19.16 6.49 -1.91
N ALA A 113 18.16 7.37 -2.03
CA ALA A 113 18.02 8.51 -1.14
C ALA A 113 17.36 8.09 0.18
N ARG A 114 17.94 8.53 1.29
CA ARG A 114 17.35 8.35 2.62
C ARG A 114 16.15 9.26 2.82
N ALA A 115 16.13 10.45 2.22
CA ALA A 115 15.00 11.37 2.26
C ALA A 115 14.58 11.81 0.86
N VAL A 116 13.28 11.89 0.62
CA VAL A 116 12.75 12.38 -0.65
C VAL A 116 11.70 13.45 -0.37
N ALA A 117 12.00 14.68 -0.79
CA ALA A 117 11.03 15.75 -0.90
C ALA A 117 10.34 15.66 -2.26
N VAL A 118 9.01 15.67 -2.27
CA VAL A 118 8.22 15.59 -3.50
C VAL A 118 7.35 16.83 -3.59
N GLN A 119 7.51 17.58 -4.67
CA GLN A 119 6.53 18.57 -5.11
C GLN A 119 5.52 17.89 -6.03
N GLY A 120 4.24 17.96 -5.68
CA GLY A 120 3.17 17.39 -6.49
C GLY A 120 2.03 18.37 -6.76
N ARG A 121 0.81 17.82 -6.85
CA ARG A 121 -0.40 18.57 -7.16
C ARG A 121 -0.54 19.82 -6.28
N TYR A 122 -1.03 20.88 -6.90
CA TYR A 122 -1.21 22.19 -6.26
C TYR A 122 0.08 22.82 -5.75
N ALA A 123 1.23 22.38 -6.30
CA ALA A 123 2.58 22.76 -5.85
C ALA A 123 2.84 22.45 -4.36
N HIS A 124 2.05 21.55 -3.76
CA HIS A 124 2.31 21.11 -2.39
C HIS A 124 3.59 20.28 -2.35
N VAL A 125 4.35 20.46 -1.27
CA VAL A 125 5.57 19.70 -1.02
C VAL A 125 5.39 18.88 0.25
N ASN A 126 5.62 17.57 0.16
CA ASN A 126 5.75 16.71 1.32
C ASN A 126 7.08 15.95 1.27
N VAL A 127 7.40 15.27 2.36
CA VAL A 127 8.64 14.50 2.49
C VAL A 127 8.34 13.09 2.98
N ILE A 128 9.18 12.14 2.57
CA ILE A 128 9.31 10.84 3.21
C ILE A 128 10.77 10.63 3.60
N LEU A 129 11.00 10.27 4.85
CA LEU A 129 12.30 9.89 5.38
C LEU A 129 12.33 8.38 5.63
N GLU A 130 13.43 7.76 5.20
CA GLU A 130 13.74 6.32 5.29
C GLU A 130 12.56 5.47 4.77
N PRO A 131 12.24 5.57 3.47
CA PRO A 131 11.09 4.89 2.87
C PRO A 131 11.26 3.36 2.96
N GLN A 132 10.40 2.71 3.75
CA GLN A 132 10.33 1.27 3.96
C GLN A 132 8.86 0.84 4.05
N PRO A 133 8.06 0.99 2.97
CA PRO A 133 6.62 0.76 3.01
C PRO A 133 6.29 -0.66 3.49
N LEU A 134 5.15 -0.79 4.16
CA LEU A 134 4.61 -2.11 4.51
C LEU A 134 4.23 -2.85 3.23
N VAL A 135 4.91 -3.95 2.94
CA VAL A 135 4.60 -4.79 1.78
C VAL A 135 3.49 -5.76 2.17
N ILE A 136 2.33 -5.64 1.52
CA ILE A 136 1.19 -6.54 1.68
C ILE A 136 1.01 -7.36 0.40
N THR A 137 0.98 -8.68 0.57
CA THR A 137 0.68 -9.59 -0.54
C THR A 137 -0.83 -9.71 -0.70
N VAL A 138 -1.36 -9.37 -1.87
CA VAL A 138 -2.76 -9.56 -2.21
C VAL A 138 -2.90 -10.88 -2.97
N ARG A 139 -3.55 -11.86 -2.32
CA ARG A 139 -3.83 -13.16 -2.92
C ARG A 139 -5.22 -13.20 -3.51
N GLU A 140 -5.30 -13.48 -4.80
CA GLU A 140 -6.55 -13.50 -5.53
C GLU A 140 -6.53 -14.53 -6.66
N VAL A 141 -7.70 -15.11 -6.93
CA VAL A 141 -7.91 -15.98 -8.09
C VAL A 141 -8.51 -15.15 -9.22
N VAL A 142 -7.97 -15.32 -10.41
CA VAL A 142 -8.34 -14.63 -11.66
C VAL A 142 -8.61 -15.66 -12.75
N PRO A 143 -9.53 -15.39 -13.69
CA PRO A 143 -10.30 -14.15 -13.92
C PRO A 143 -11.47 -13.91 -12.93
N PRO A 144 -12.11 -12.71 -12.92
CA PRO A 144 -12.01 -11.63 -13.91
C PRO A 144 -10.69 -10.86 -13.84
N GLN A 145 -10.31 -10.26 -14.97
CA GLN A 145 -9.26 -9.24 -15.05
C GLN A 145 -9.91 -7.85 -15.18
N PRO A 146 -9.41 -6.81 -14.50
CA PRO A 146 -8.31 -6.85 -13.52
C PRO A 146 -8.68 -7.65 -12.26
N ALA A 147 -7.66 -8.16 -11.56
CA ALA A 147 -7.80 -8.79 -10.25
C ALA A 147 -8.51 -7.82 -9.28
N LYS A 148 -9.78 -8.11 -8.97
CA LYS A 148 -10.71 -7.18 -8.33
C LYS A 148 -10.22 -6.70 -6.96
N LEU A 149 -9.77 -7.60 -6.09
CA LEU A 149 -9.29 -7.25 -4.76
C LEU A 149 -8.03 -6.38 -4.83
N LEU A 150 -7.07 -6.76 -5.68
CA LEU A 150 -5.84 -5.98 -5.86
C LEU A 150 -6.14 -4.59 -6.45
N ASP A 151 -7.00 -4.51 -7.46
CA ASP A 151 -7.45 -3.24 -8.04
C ASP A 151 -8.14 -2.35 -7.00
N GLN A 152 -9.12 -2.90 -6.27
CA GLN A 152 -9.85 -2.15 -5.26
C GLN A 152 -8.94 -1.71 -4.10
N ALA A 153 -8.00 -2.54 -3.65
CA ALA A 153 -7.03 -2.18 -2.63
C ALA A 153 -6.10 -1.03 -3.09
N ARG A 154 -5.66 -1.06 -4.36
CA ARG A 154 -4.90 0.06 -4.95
C ARG A 154 -5.73 1.35 -4.96
N ARG A 155 -7.02 1.27 -5.30
CA ARG A 155 -7.94 2.43 -5.29
C ARG A 155 -8.14 2.99 -3.89
N VAL A 156 -8.26 2.15 -2.87
CA VAL A 156 -8.31 2.59 -1.46
C VAL A 156 -7.02 3.33 -1.09
N LEU A 157 -5.85 2.74 -1.35
CA LEU A 157 -4.57 3.39 -1.03
C LEU A 157 -4.36 4.71 -1.79
N ALA A 158 -4.88 4.83 -3.01
CA ALA A 158 -4.77 6.03 -3.84
C ALA A 158 -5.55 7.24 -3.30
N VAL A 159 -6.32 7.08 -2.22
CA VAL A 159 -7.05 8.19 -1.55
C VAL A 159 -6.90 8.17 -0.02
N THR A 160 -6.05 7.29 0.54
CA THR A 160 -5.95 7.14 1.99
C THR A 160 -4.75 7.88 2.57
N GLU A 161 -5.01 8.93 3.33
CA GLU A 161 -3.98 9.75 3.99
C GLU A 161 -3.58 9.22 5.38
N SER A 162 -4.44 8.39 6.00
CA SER A 162 -4.28 7.97 7.41
C SER A 162 -3.49 6.69 7.61
N LEU A 163 -3.24 5.94 6.53
CA LEU A 163 -2.46 4.71 6.56
C LEU A 163 -0.98 5.03 6.44
N ARG A 164 -0.15 4.19 7.07
CA ARG A 164 1.28 4.14 6.79
C ARG A 164 1.53 3.89 5.30
N PRO A 165 2.71 4.25 4.75
CA PRO A 165 3.05 3.84 3.40
C PRO A 165 2.93 2.32 3.23
N ILE A 166 2.13 1.90 2.25
CA ILE A 166 1.88 0.49 1.92
C ILE A 166 2.22 0.27 0.45
N GLU A 167 2.88 -0.85 0.19
CA GLU A 167 3.06 -1.42 -1.14
C GLU A 167 2.22 -2.69 -1.29
N LEU A 168 1.48 -2.80 -2.39
CA LEU A 168 0.69 -4.00 -2.70
C LEU A 168 1.37 -4.84 -3.78
N VAL A 169 1.62 -6.10 -3.47
CA VAL A 169 2.16 -7.10 -4.40
C VAL A 169 1.08 -8.13 -4.71
N GLY A 170 0.77 -8.34 -5.99
CA GLY A 170 -0.22 -9.35 -6.39
C GLY A 170 0.38 -10.74 -6.48
N GLU A 171 -0.18 -11.69 -5.74
CA GLU A 171 0.06 -13.13 -5.93
C GLU A 171 -1.23 -13.74 -6.51
N LEU A 172 -1.28 -13.79 -7.84
CA LEU A 172 -2.49 -14.12 -8.58
C LEU A 172 -2.48 -15.59 -9.03
N THR A 173 -3.57 -16.30 -8.76
CA THR A 173 -3.79 -17.65 -9.30
C THR A 173 -4.63 -17.55 -10.56
N GLU A 174 -4.00 -17.74 -11.72
CA GLU A 174 -4.65 -17.82 -13.02
C GLU A 174 -5.28 -19.20 -13.23
N LEU A 175 -6.61 -19.25 -13.42
CA LEU A 175 -7.32 -20.53 -13.61
C LEU A 175 -6.84 -21.31 -14.84
N ALA A 176 -6.47 -20.63 -15.92
CA ALA A 176 -5.95 -21.27 -17.13
C ALA A 176 -4.59 -21.95 -16.88
N GLU A 177 -3.70 -21.30 -16.13
CA GLU A 177 -2.41 -21.90 -15.76
C GLU A 177 -2.58 -23.07 -14.79
N LEU A 178 -3.49 -22.91 -13.82
CA LEU A 178 -3.83 -23.98 -12.88
C LEU A 178 -4.37 -25.20 -13.63
N ALA A 179 -5.27 -25.01 -14.59
CA ALA A 179 -5.76 -26.07 -15.46
C ALA A 179 -4.63 -26.74 -16.25
N GLY A 180 -3.69 -25.97 -16.79
CA GLY A 180 -2.51 -26.50 -17.50
C GLY A 180 -1.64 -27.43 -16.65
N ARG A 181 -1.54 -27.18 -15.34
CA ARG A 181 -0.85 -28.06 -14.38
C ARG A 181 -1.66 -29.29 -13.97
N HIS A 182 -2.96 -29.26 -14.19
CA HIS A 182 -3.89 -30.35 -13.87
C HIS A 182 -4.81 -30.65 -15.07
N PRO A 183 -4.26 -31.27 -16.14
CA PRO A 183 -5.00 -31.47 -17.38
C PRO A 183 -6.26 -32.32 -17.21
N ALA A 184 -7.37 -31.85 -17.77
CA ALA A 184 -8.64 -32.56 -17.87
C ALA A 184 -9.38 -32.12 -19.15
N GLU A 185 -10.24 -32.99 -19.68
CA GLU A 185 -11.01 -32.70 -20.91
C GLU A 185 -12.17 -31.73 -20.67
N HIS A 186 -12.71 -31.72 -19.46
CA HIS A 186 -13.86 -30.90 -19.06
C HIS A 186 -13.64 -30.35 -17.65
N TYR A 187 -13.63 -29.02 -17.53
CA TYR A 187 -13.56 -28.32 -16.25
C TYR A 187 -14.92 -27.78 -15.84
N LEU A 188 -15.18 -27.84 -14.54
CA LEU A 188 -16.26 -27.11 -13.90
C LEU A 188 -15.64 -25.93 -13.13
N LEU A 189 -16.02 -24.70 -13.48
CA LEU A 189 -15.60 -23.48 -12.79
C LEU A 189 -16.70 -22.97 -11.85
N PRO A 190 -16.40 -22.19 -10.80
CA PRO A 190 -17.41 -21.80 -9.82
C PRO A 190 -18.49 -20.85 -10.34
N CYS A 191 -18.16 -20.00 -11.32
CA CYS A 191 -19.05 -18.93 -11.77
C CYS A 191 -18.79 -18.54 -13.24
N ARG A 192 -19.84 -18.34 -14.05
CA ARG A 192 -19.77 -17.79 -15.42
C ARG A 192 -19.37 -16.32 -15.41
N GLY A 193 -19.87 -15.56 -14.44
CA GLY A 193 -19.69 -14.10 -14.35
C GLY A 193 -18.23 -13.64 -14.23
N SER A 194 -17.31 -14.53 -13.84
CA SER A 194 -15.88 -14.22 -13.86
C SER A 194 -15.25 -14.27 -15.26
N GLY A 195 -15.94 -14.84 -16.26
CA GLY A 195 -15.42 -15.01 -17.62
C GLY A 195 -14.32 -16.06 -17.74
N GLY A 196 -14.24 -17.01 -16.81
CA GLY A 196 -13.24 -18.08 -16.85
C GLY A 196 -13.37 -18.96 -18.10
N GLU A 197 -12.32 -19.00 -18.91
CA GLU A 197 -12.18 -19.94 -20.03
C GLU A 197 -10.87 -20.72 -19.90
N ILE A 198 -10.89 -21.98 -20.31
CA ILE A 198 -9.71 -22.84 -20.34
C ILE A 198 -9.47 -23.24 -21.80
N PRO A 199 -8.36 -22.77 -22.42
CA PRO A 199 -8.08 -23.09 -23.81
C PRO A 199 -8.06 -24.60 -24.05
N ARG A 200 -8.72 -25.04 -25.13
CA ARG A 200 -8.74 -26.44 -25.60
C ARG A 200 -9.42 -27.43 -24.65
N ALA A 201 -10.17 -26.97 -23.65
CA ALA A 201 -10.98 -27.81 -22.79
C ALA A 201 -12.45 -27.37 -22.83
N ARG A 202 -13.37 -28.30 -22.55
CA ARG A 202 -14.77 -27.95 -22.31
C ARG A 202 -14.87 -27.27 -20.95
N VAL A 203 -15.67 -26.22 -20.84
CA VAL A 203 -15.93 -25.52 -19.58
C VAL A 203 -17.43 -25.49 -19.31
N SER A 204 -17.81 -25.88 -18.09
CA SER A 204 -19.14 -25.61 -17.54
C SER A 204 -19.00 -24.77 -16.27
N TYR A 205 -20.08 -24.12 -15.85
CA TYR A 205 -20.06 -23.18 -14.74
C TYR A 205 -21.06 -23.61 -13.68
N LEU A 206 -20.59 -23.73 -12.44
CA LEU A 206 -21.35 -24.29 -11.34
C LEU A 206 -22.58 -23.43 -10.96
N ASP A 207 -22.48 -22.11 -11.12
CA ASP A 207 -23.60 -21.16 -10.90
C ASP A 207 -24.74 -21.30 -11.91
N GLU A 208 -24.49 -21.91 -13.08
CA GLU A 208 -25.51 -22.21 -14.09
C GLU A 208 -26.21 -23.56 -13.86
N HIS A 209 -25.79 -24.32 -12.84
CA HIS A 209 -26.30 -25.66 -12.53
C HIS A 209 -26.41 -26.57 -13.79
N PRO A 210 -25.27 -26.85 -14.47
CA PRO A 210 -25.25 -27.60 -15.71
C PRO A 210 -25.72 -29.06 -15.51
N PRO A 211 -26.23 -29.73 -16.57
CA PRO A 211 -26.44 -31.18 -16.51
C PRO A 211 -25.15 -31.91 -16.11
N ARG A 212 -25.29 -32.95 -15.30
CA ARG A 212 -24.15 -33.73 -14.78
C ARG A 212 -23.27 -34.26 -15.91
N ALA A 213 -21.96 -34.07 -15.78
CA ALA A 213 -20.96 -34.61 -16.70
C ALA A 213 -19.67 -35.02 -15.95
N ALA A 214 -18.76 -35.68 -16.65
CA ALA A 214 -17.45 -36.05 -16.12
C ALA A 214 -16.50 -34.84 -16.18
N TRP A 215 -16.51 -34.00 -15.14
CA TRP A 215 -15.68 -32.81 -15.02
C TRP A 215 -14.67 -32.90 -13.87
N THR A 216 -13.62 -32.08 -13.97
CA THR A 216 -12.77 -31.70 -12.83
C THR A 216 -13.17 -30.32 -12.34
N LEU A 217 -13.51 -30.19 -11.06
CA LEU A 217 -13.80 -28.91 -10.43
C LEU A 217 -12.49 -28.16 -10.16
N LEU A 218 -12.32 -26.99 -10.77
CA LEU A 218 -11.38 -26.00 -10.27
C LEU A 218 -12.16 -25.13 -9.28
N GLY A 219 -11.93 -25.32 -7.98
CA GLY A 219 -12.80 -24.72 -6.97
C GLY A 219 -12.28 -24.84 -5.56
N CYS A 220 -12.89 -24.11 -4.64
CA CYS A 220 -12.58 -24.18 -3.22
C CYS A 220 -13.69 -24.89 -2.43
N ALA A 221 -13.61 -24.84 -1.10
CA ALA A 221 -14.63 -25.39 -0.20
C ALA A 221 -16.06 -24.91 -0.52
N ARG A 222 -16.26 -23.63 -0.89
CA ARG A 222 -17.58 -23.12 -1.29
C ARG A 222 -18.09 -23.79 -2.56
N SER A 223 -17.24 -23.96 -3.58
CA SER A 223 -17.62 -24.65 -4.82
C SER A 223 -18.02 -26.11 -4.56
N ARG A 224 -17.30 -26.80 -3.67
CA ARG A 224 -17.66 -28.16 -3.25
C ARG A 224 -18.98 -28.24 -2.50
N GLN A 225 -19.29 -27.27 -1.63
CA GLN A 225 -20.60 -27.19 -0.97
C GLN A 225 -21.73 -27.04 -1.99
N ILE A 226 -21.57 -26.15 -2.97
CA ILE A 226 -22.55 -25.92 -4.03
C ILE A 226 -22.70 -27.17 -4.91
N HIS A 227 -21.59 -27.82 -5.28
CA HIS A 227 -21.66 -29.07 -6.06
C HIS A 227 -22.39 -30.18 -5.30
N ARG A 228 -22.09 -30.39 -4.00
CA ARG A 228 -22.81 -31.37 -3.18
C ARG A 228 -24.30 -31.05 -3.07
N TRP A 229 -24.66 -29.77 -2.98
CA TRP A 229 -26.05 -29.34 -2.99
C TRP A 229 -26.76 -29.72 -4.29
N PHE A 230 -26.14 -29.50 -5.44
CA PHE A 230 -26.74 -29.80 -6.74
C PHE A 230 -26.72 -31.30 -7.10
N TYR A 231 -25.65 -32.02 -6.77
CA TYR A 231 -25.39 -33.37 -7.31
C TYR A 231 -25.21 -34.46 -6.25
N GLY A 232 -25.26 -34.12 -4.96
CA GLY A 232 -25.19 -35.08 -3.85
C GLY A 232 -23.80 -35.60 -3.48
N GLU A 233 -22.74 -35.17 -4.19
CA GLU A 233 -21.38 -35.69 -4.01
C GLU A 233 -20.31 -34.62 -4.23
N ASP A 234 -19.06 -34.92 -3.87
CA ASP A 234 -17.91 -34.11 -4.22
C ASP A 234 -17.31 -34.60 -5.57
N PRO A 235 -16.97 -33.70 -6.51
CA PRO A 235 -16.29 -34.08 -7.74
C PRO A 235 -14.77 -34.18 -7.53
N PRO A 236 -14.02 -34.78 -8.48
CA PRO A 236 -12.57 -34.57 -8.56
C PRO A 236 -12.27 -33.06 -8.54
N THR A 237 -11.46 -32.60 -7.59
CA THR A 237 -11.27 -31.17 -7.31
C THR A 237 -9.79 -30.79 -7.26
N VAL A 238 -9.45 -29.70 -7.93
CA VAL A 238 -8.19 -28.96 -7.74
C VAL A 238 -8.50 -27.72 -6.92
N ASP A 239 -7.96 -27.67 -5.69
CA ASP A 239 -8.20 -26.58 -4.73
C ASP A 239 -7.32 -25.36 -5.06
N PHE A 240 -7.94 -24.18 -5.18
CA PHE A 240 -7.25 -22.90 -5.41
C PHE A 240 -7.45 -21.89 -4.28
N CYS A 241 -7.98 -22.29 -3.13
CA CYS A 241 -8.47 -21.38 -2.10
C CYS A 241 -7.37 -20.40 -1.64
N PRO A 242 -7.51 -19.09 -1.89
CA PRO A 242 -6.47 -18.13 -1.59
C PRO A 242 -6.30 -17.89 -0.07
N LYS A 243 -7.27 -18.35 0.74
CA LYS A 243 -7.22 -18.32 2.20
C LYS A 243 -6.48 -19.51 2.82
N ARG A 244 -6.39 -20.68 2.15
CA ARG A 244 -5.76 -21.88 2.74
C ARG A 244 -4.24 -21.74 2.91
N ALA A 245 -3.60 -20.88 2.14
CA ALA A 245 -2.15 -20.72 2.13
C ALA A 245 -1.65 -19.55 2.99
N VAL A 246 -2.52 -18.82 3.70
CA VAL A 246 -2.14 -17.57 4.40
C VAL A 246 -1.00 -17.77 5.39
N GLU A 247 -0.98 -18.90 6.10
CA GLU A 247 0.05 -19.25 7.11
C GLU A 247 1.44 -19.50 6.49
N ALA A 248 1.53 -19.78 5.20
CA ALA A 248 2.81 -20.07 4.51
C ALA A 248 3.52 -18.80 4.00
N SER A 249 3.01 -17.62 4.31
CA SER A 249 3.48 -16.35 3.73
C SER A 249 4.54 -15.71 4.61
N ALA A 250 5.62 -15.21 4.01
CA ALA A 250 6.71 -14.55 4.74
C ALA A 250 6.34 -13.14 5.27
N GLY A 251 5.15 -12.62 4.94
CA GLY A 251 4.69 -11.30 5.33
C GLY A 251 3.16 -11.17 5.27
N PRO A 252 2.63 -9.96 5.54
CA PRO A 252 1.20 -9.71 5.65
C PRO A 252 0.43 -10.05 4.38
N VAL A 253 -0.71 -10.71 4.52
CA VAL A 253 -1.58 -11.12 3.40
C VAL A 253 -2.95 -10.49 3.49
N LEU A 254 -3.39 -9.92 2.37
CA LEU A 254 -4.79 -9.57 2.11
C LEU A 254 -5.38 -10.58 1.13
N THR A 255 -6.51 -11.18 1.46
CA THR A 255 -7.20 -12.16 0.60
C THR A 255 -8.71 -11.98 0.65
N LYS A 256 -9.46 -12.80 -0.10
CA LYS A 256 -10.92 -12.84 -0.07
C LYS A 256 -11.44 -14.26 0.11
N CYS A 257 -12.61 -14.38 0.76
CA CYS A 257 -13.24 -15.67 1.00
C CYS A 257 -14.73 -15.63 0.67
N CYS A 258 -15.21 -16.60 -0.12
CA CYS A 258 -16.64 -16.73 -0.44
C CYS A 258 -17.45 -17.43 0.65
N LEU A 259 -16.80 -18.05 1.64
CA LEU A 259 -17.47 -18.56 2.84
C LEU A 259 -17.72 -17.44 3.86
N GLN A 260 -17.02 -16.32 3.71
CA GLN A 260 -17.17 -15.12 4.51
C GLN A 260 -18.18 -14.21 3.81
N GLU A 261 -19.32 -13.97 4.46
CA GLU A 261 -20.46 -13.33 3.80
C GLU A 261 -20.43 -11.81 3.96
N GLU A 262 -20.29 -11.28 5.18
CA GLU A 262 -20.50 -9.84 5.43
C GLU A 262 -19.33 -9.10 6.08
N HIS A 263 -18.68 -9.68 7.09
CA HIS A 263 -17.65 -9.00 7.89
C HIS A 263 -16.23 -9.22 7.35
N VAL A 264 -15.25 -8.41 7.78
CA VAL A 264 -13.81 -8.69 7.66
C VAL A 264 -13.38 -9.72 8.71
N GLU A 265 -12.50 -10.65 8.31
CA GLU A 265 -11.84 -11.59 9.24
C GLU A 265 -10.34 -11.31 9.24
N SER A 266 -9.68 -11.47 10.39
CA SER A 266 -8.23 -11.29 10.48
C SER A 266 -7.60 -12.22 11.51
N GLY A 267 -6.29 -12.42 11.36
CA GLY A 267 -5.42 -13.11 12.30
C GLY A 267 -3.99 -12.61 12.16
N PRO A 268 -3.03 -13.23 12.88
CA PRO A 268 -1.63 -12.84 12.80
C PRO A 268 -1.11 -12.90 11.36
N GLY A 269 -0.71 -11.75 10.81
CA GLY A 269 -0.16 -11.63 9.46
C GLY A 269 -1.17 -11.78 8.32
N TRP A 270 -2.48 -11.81 8.58
CA TRP A 270 -3.46 -11.89 7.49
C TRP A 270 -4.80 -11.21 7.77
N ALA A 271 -5.44 -10.73 6.71
CA ALA A 271 -6.82 -10.28 6.69
C ALA A 271 -7.53 -10.82 5.45
N SER A 272 -8.80 -11.17 5.61
CA SER A 272 -9.67 -11.66 4.55
C SER A 272 -10.90 -10.78 4.48
N VAL A 273 -11.33 -10.43 3.28
CA VAL A 273 -12.58 -9.70 3.01
C VAL A 273 -13.64 -10.64 2.39
N PRO A 274 -14.94 -10.33 2.50
CA PRO A 274 -15.96 -11.14 1.83
C PRO A 274 -15.84 -11.04 0.31
N TRP A 275 -16.36 -12.03 -0.43
CA TRP A 275 -16.34 -12.02 -1.90
C TRP A 275 -16.99 -10.76 -2.52
N GLY A 276 -18.04 -10.25 -1.86
CA GLY A 276 -18.75 -9.03 -2.21
C GLY A 276 -18.18 -7.75 -1.58
N SER A 277 -16.89 -7.73 -1.22
CA SER A 277 -16.27 -6.63 -0.46
C SER A 277 -16.53 -5.23 -1.04
N SER A 278 -16.88 -4.31 -0.15
CA SER A 278 -16.90 -2.87 -0.41
C SER A 278 -15.48 -2.30 -0.27
N LEU A 279 -15.28 -1.05 -0.69
CA LEU A 279 -14.02 -0.34 -0.42
C LEU A 279 -13.80 -0.14 1.09
N ASP A 280 -14.87 -0.04 1.89
CA ASP A 280 -14.76 0.06 3.34
C ASP A 280 -14.24 -1.23 3.98
N HIS A 281 -14.70 -2.41 3.54
CA HIS A 281 -14.14 -3.69 4.00
C HIS A 281 -12.65 -3.80 3.69
N ILE A 282 -12.23 -3.29 2.52
CA ILE A 282 -10.83 -3.32 2.12
C ILE A 282 -10.01 -2.34 2.95
N ARG A 283 -10.53 -1.13 3.21
CA ARG A 283 -9.89 -0.15 4.09
C ARG A 283 -9.71 -0.71 5.50
N GLU A 284 -10.76 -1.30 6.07
CA GLU A 284 -10.73 -1.96 7.37
C GLU A 284 -9.67 -3.08 7.42
N ALA A 285 -9.62 -3.93 6.39
CA ALA A 285 -8.61 -4.99 6.31
C ALA A 285 -7.17 -4.45 6.23
N LEU A 286 -6.95 -3.35 5.49
CA LEU A 286 -5.66 -2.67 5.41
C LEU A 286 -5.27 -2.02 6.75
N ASP A 287 -6.22 -1.39 7.44
CA ASP A 287 -6.02 -0.83 8.79
C ASP A 287 -5.61 -1.93 9.78
N LEU A 288 -6.30 -3.07 9.76
CA LEU A 288 -5.99 -4.23 10.61
C LEU A 288 -4.59 -4.81 10.34
N LEU A 289 -4.16 -4.87 9.08
CA LEU A 289 -2.82 -5.33 8.71
C LEU A 289 -1.75 -4.30 9.11
N ALA A 290 -2.01 -3.01 8.89
CA ALA A 290 -1.10 -1.94 9.27
C ALA A 290 -0.88 -1.86 10.78
N ALA A 291 -1.92 -2.12 11.58
CA ALA A 291 -1.85 -2.10 13.04
C ALA A 291 -1.01 -3.23 13.65
N GLN A 292 -0.80 -4.34 12.92
CA GLN A 292 0.03 -5.46 13.36
C GLN A 292 1.52 -5.18 13.26
N GLU A 293 1.91 -4.10 12.57
CA GLU A 293 3.30 -3.68 12.36
C GLU A 293 3.53 -2.33 13.07
N PRO A 294 3.89 -2.33 14.37
CA PRO A 294 3.91 -1.14 15.22
C PRO A 294 5.04 -0.14 14.90
N SER A 295 5.85 -0.39 13.87
CA SER A 295 7.04 0.41 13.54
C SER A 295 6.75 1.78 12.92
N TRP A 296 5.50 2.25 12.89
CA TRP A 296 5.11 3.50 12.23
C TRP A 296 4.50 4.50 13.22
N ALA A 297 5.08 5.70 13.27
CA ALA A 297 4.51 6.85 13.97
C ALA A 297 4.27 7.97 12.95
N PRO A 298 3.03 8.47 12.77
CA PRO A 298 2.80 9.68 11.98
C PRO A 298 3.50 10.87 12.67
N GLY A 299 4.31 11.63 11.93
CA GLY A 299 5.09 12.77 12.42
C GLY A 299 4.32 14.09 12.51
#